data_AF-A0A1M5T0F8-F1
#
_entry.id   AF-A0A1M5T0F8-F1
#
_cell.length_a   1.000
_cell.length_b   1.000
_cell.length_c   1.000
_cell.angle_alpha   90.00
_cell.angle_beta   90.00
_cell.angle_gamma   90.00
#
_symmetry.space_group_name_H-M   'P 1'
#
loop_
_entity.id
_entity.type
_entity.pdbx_description
1 polymer ?
#
loop_
_entity_poly.entity_id
_entity_poly.type
_entity_poly.pdbx_seq_one_letter_code
_entity_poly.pdbx_strand_id
1 'polypeptide(L)'
;MIQFRCKNSSSSKDDIVKEIGDFILKNKVFFDIFCDIMVRCSKLSDYNKSFIDTLFLIYYPIDLSSSLVLEFKSKLDEFFNTTDNMLNKRRGDVVEYILEKITPRKRTSSPFIKETEFYIYYKGYRLGTSNHDIDLGIYCDKDKFVELYECKVKLENFLYDRPPLKRKSRRKLGYLKEVYRRIQDIDKDIYLVCLEENLELYRDTLDKYGYAMISILSRNDIENLVKRF
;
A
#
# COMPACT_ATOMS: atom_id res chain seq x y z
N MET A 1 25.66 -7.96 -7.92
CA MET A 1 25.32 -6.87 -6.97
C MET A 1 23.99 -6.27 -7.36
N ILE A 2 23.05 -6.23 -6.42
CA ILE A 2 21.74 -5.57 -6.56
C ILE A 2 21.87 -4.16 -6.00
N GLN A 3 21.23 -3.20 -6.64
CA GLN A 3 21.18 -1.82 -6.16
C GLN A 3 19.75 -1.32 -6.21
N PHE A 4 19.35 -0.61 -5.17
CA PHE A 4 18.10 0.11 -5.07
C PHE A 4 18.42 1.58 -5.30
N ARG A 5 17.73 2.23 -6.24
CA ARG A 5 17.95 3.65 -6.54
C ARG A 5 16.61 4.37 -6.56
N CYS A 6 16.44 5.33 -5.66
CA CYS A 6 15.33 6.27 -5.71
C CYS A 6 15.18 6.87 -7.10
N LYS A 7 13.94 7.06 -7.53
CA LYS A 7 13.62 7.92 -8.65
C LYS A 7 13.88 9.36 -8.19
N ASN A 8 14.64 10.14 -8.96
CA ASN A 8 14.98 11.54 -8.63
C ASN A 8 13.77 12.51 -8.62
N SER A 9 12.54 12.02 -8.46
CA SER A 9 11.37 12.86 -8.23
C SER A 9 11.26 13.15 -6.74
N SER A 10 11.54 14.40 -6.36
CA SER A 10 11.10 14.97 -5.09
C SER A 10 9.56 15.09 -5.09
N SER A 11 8.84 13.96 -5.03
CA SER A 11 7.40 13.99 -4.72
C SER A 11 7.26 14.18 -3.22
N SER A 12 7.27 15.44 -2.76
CA SER A 12 6.80 15.71 -1.41
C SER A 12 5.36 15.21 -1.34
N LYS A 13 5.13 14.13 -0.58
CA LYS A 13 3.78 13.64 -0.29
C LYS A 13 2.98 14.83 0.25
N ASP A 14 1.76 14.98 -0.27
CA ASP A 14 0.79 15.99 0.13
C ASP A 14 0.66 16.01 1.66
N ASP A 15 0.62 17.18 2.29
CA ASP A 15 0.67 17.24 3.75
C ASP A 15 -0.55 16.56 4.39
N ILE A 16 -1.72 16.62 3.75
CA ILE A 16 -2.92 15.90 4.21
C ILE A 16 -2.74 14.37 4.20
N VAL A 17 -1.90 13.83 3.30
CA VAL A 17 -1.58 12.39 3.28
C VAL A 17 -0.80 12.00 4.54
N LYS A 18 0.19 12.82 4.92
CA LYS A 18 0.98 12.58 6.14
C LYS A 18 0.10 12.76 7.38
N GLU A 19 -0.71 13.81 7.43
CA GLU A 19 -1.58 14.09 8.56
C GLU A 19 -2.58 12.96 8.85
N ILE A 20 -3.23 12.43 7.80
CA ILE A 20 -4.12 11.28 7.96
C ILE A 20 -3.32 10.03 8.38
N GLY A 21 -2.18 9.78 7.74
CA GLY A 21 -1.32 8.66 8.10
C GLY A 21 -0.89 8.69 9.57
N ASP A 22 -0.38 9.83 10.03
CA ASP A 22 0.04 10.04 11.42
C ASP A 22 -1.13 9.94 12.39
N PHE A 23 -2.30 10.50 12.03
CA PHE A 23 -3.50 10.37 12.85
C PHE A 23 -3.89 8.90 13.05
N ILE A 24 -3.87 8.10 11.99
CA ILE A 24 -4.21 6.67 12.04
C ILE A 24 -3.20 5.89 12.87
N LEU A 25 -1.90 6.15 12.68
CA LEU A 25 -0.84 5.48 13.44
C LEU A 25 -0.91 5.79 14.94
N LYS A 26 -1.27 7.04 15.28
CA LYS A 26 -1.47 7.48 16.66
C LYS A 26 -2.76 6.93 17.27
N ASN A 27 -3.85 6.91 16.50
CA ASN A 27 -5.19 6.55 16.94
C ASN A 27 -5.66 5.28 16.22
N LYS A 28 -5.03 4.14 16.54
CA LYS A 28 -5.16 2.87 15.81
C LYS A 28 -6.60 2.36 15.65
N VAL A 29 -7.51 2.73 16.56
CA VAL A 29 -8.95 2.39 16.48
C VAL A 29 -9.62 2.93 15.19
N PHE A 30 -9.04 3.97 14.58
CA PHE A 30 -9.55 4.55 13.33
C PHE A 30 -9.00 3.87 12.06
N PHE A 31 -8.03 2.94 12.18
CA PHE A 31 -7.43 2.27 11.02
C PHE A 31 -8.47 1.53 10.18
N ASP A 32 -9.35 0.81 10.86
CA ASP A 32 -10.39 0.02 10.22
C ASP A 32 -11.44 0.89 9.52
N ILE A 33 -11.87 1.94 10.21
CA ILE A 33 -12.78 2.96 9.66
C ILE A 33 -12.17 3.60 8.41
N PHE A 34 -10.88 3.96 8.48
CA PHE A 34 -10.14 4.48 7.35
C PHE A 34 -10.14 3.50 6.18
N CYS A 35 -9.87 2.21 6.41
CA CYS A 35 -9.86 1.21 5.34
C CYS A 35 -11.22 1.09 4.65
N ASP A 36 -12.32 1.07 5.40
CA ASP A 36 -13.67 1.02 4.84
C ASP A 36 -13.97 2.25 3.97
N ILE A 37 -13.62 3.44 4.45
CA ILE A 37 -13.79 4.69 3.69
C ILE A 37 -12.93 4.63 2.43
N MET A 38 -11.66 4.25 2.53
CA MET A 38 -10.76 4.21 1.38
C MET A 38 -11.18 3.18 0.33
N VAL A 39 -11.76 2.03 0.71
CA VAL A 39 -12.23 1.02 -0.25
C VAL A 39 -13.56 1.46 -0.89
N ARG A 40 -14.50 1.99 -0.10
CA ARG A 40 -15.86 2.33 -0.57
C ARG A 40 -15.93 3.68 -1.28
N CYS A 41 -15.17 4.68 -0.83
CA CYS A 41 -15.15 6.02 -1.42
C CYS A 41 -14.08 6.12 -2.50
N SER A 42 -14.36 5.52 -3.66
CA SER A 42 -13.42 5.46 -4.78
C SER A 42 -13.42 6.72 -5.65
N LYS A 43 -14.52 7.46 -5.59
CA LYS A 43 -14.77 8.75 -6.25
C LYS A 43 -15.24 9.76 -5.22
N LEU A 44 -15.12 11.05 -5.55
CA LEU A 44 -15.63 12.13 -4.72
C LEU A 44 -17.14 12.02 -4.45
N SER A 45 -17.90 11.57 -5.44
CA SER A 45 -19.35 11.34 -5.30
C SER A 45 -19.73 10.29 -4.27
N ASP A 46 -18.80 9.40 -3.94
CA ASP A 46 -19.00 8.33 -2.96
C ASP A 46 -18.80 8.85 -1.52
N TYR A 47 -18.11 9.99 -1.35
CA TYR A 47 -17.87 10.61 -0.05
C TYR A 47 -19.06 11.48 0.36
N ASN A 48 -19.79 11.04 1.37
CA ASN A 48 -20.87 11.84 1.96
C ASN A 48 -20.87 11.71 3.49
N LYS A 49 -21.22 12.79 4.18
CA LYS A 49 -21.17 12.87 5.66
C LYS A 49 -22.08 11.86 6.35
N SER A 50 -23.29 11.61 5.82
CA SER A 50 -24.22 10.63 6.37
C SER A 50 -23.66 9.20 6.32
N PHE A 51 -22.93 8.84 5.26
CA PHE A 51 -22.24 7.55 5.17
C PHE A 51 -21.13 7.45 6.23
N ILE A 52 -20.32 8.50 6.40
CA ILE A 52 -19.28 8.53 7.44
C ILE A 52 -19.90 8.41 8.84
N ASP A 53 -20.96 9.16 9.13
CA ASP A 53 -21.68 9.08 10.41
C ASP A 53 -22.24 7.68 10.66
N THR A 54 -22.76 7.03 9.62
CA THR A 54 -23.27 5.65 9.68
C THR A 54 -22.15 4.65 10.03
N LEU A 55 -20.95 4.81 9.47
CA LEU A 55 -19.80 3.99 9.84
C LEU A 55 -19.51 4.08 11.34
N PHE A 56 -19.46 5.29 11.88
CA PHE A 56 -19.18 5.52 13.30
C PHE A 56 -20.31 5.06 14.23
N LEU A 57 -21.58 5.24 13.85
CA LEU A 57 -22.70 4.90 14.73
C LEU A 57 -23.00 3.40 14.76
N ILE A 58 -22.91 2.73 13.60
CA ILE A 58 -23.39 1.36 13.44
C ILE A 58 -22.24 0.34 13.46
N TYR A 59 -21.16 0.61 12.73
CA TYR A 59 -20.10 -0.38 12.51
C TYR A 59 -18.95 -0.25 13.51
N TYR A 60 -18.64 0.97 13.95
CA TYR A 60 -17.57 1.26 14.88
C TYR A 60 -18.08 2.18 15.99
N PRO A 61 -18.97 1.69 16.87
CA PRO A 61 -19.77 2.51 17.80
C PRO A 61 -18.92 3.41 18.69
N ILE A 62 -18.56 4.58 18.17
CA ILE A 62 -17.71 5.60 18.76
C ILE A 62 -18.55 6.88 18.83
N ASP A 63 -18.43 7.59 19.95
CA ASP A 63 -19.11 8.86 20.17
C ASP A 63 -18.73 9.89 19.09
N LEU A 64 -19.74 10.32 18.32
CA LEU A 64 -19.60 11.31 17.25
C LEU A 64 -19.17 12.68 17.75
N SER A 65 -19.42 13.00 19.02
CA SER A 65 -19.04 14.27 19.63
C SER A 65 -17.60 14.28 20.16
N SER A 66 -16.92 13.13 20.16
CA SER A 66 -15.53 13.05 20.62
C SER A 66 -14.61 13.90 19.75
N SER A 67 -13.65 14.57 20.39
CA SER A 67 -12.68 15.44 19.70
C SER A 67 -11.89 14.69 18.62
N LEU A 68 -11.56 13.41 18.85
CA LEU A 68 -10.87 12.56 17.88
C LEU A 68 -11.71 12.28 16.64
N VAL A 69 -13.02 12.02 16.79
CA VAL A 69 -13.91 11.81 15.64
C VAL A 69 -14.06 13.09 14.83
N LEU A 70 -14.20 14.24 15.51
CA LEU A 70 -14.28 15.54 14.84
C LEU A 70 -12.99 15.88 14.08
N GLU A 71 -11.83 15.64 14.70
CA GLU A 71 -10.52 15.82 14.05
C GLU A 71 -10.39 14.90 12.83
N PHE A 72 -10.71 13.60 12.96
CA PHE A 72 -10.63 12.66 11.86
C PHE A 72 -11.55 13.07 10.70
N LYS A 73 -12.79 13.45 10.98
CA LYS A 73 -13.74 13.94 9.97
C LYS A 73 -13.24 15.21 9.28
N SER A 74 -12.64 16.15 10.02
CA SER A 74 -12.04 17.35 9.45
C SER A 74 -10.92 17.00 8.46
N LYS A 75 -10.05 16.05 8.83
CA LYS A 75 -8.97 15.58 7.95
C LYS A 75 -9.53 14.85 6.72
N LEU A 76 -10.58 14.05 6.87
CA LEU A 76 -11.28 13.43 5.74
C LEU A 76 -11.89 14.49 4.81
N ASP A 77 -12.59 15.48 5.34
CA ASP A 77 -13.18 16.56 4.54
C ASP A 77 -12.11 17.27 3.69
N GLU A 78 -10.93 17.54 4.26
CA GLU A 78 -9.79 18.11 3.51
C GLU A 78 -9.19 17.13 2.49
N PHE A 79 -9.05 15.86 2.85
CA PHE A 79 -8.51 14.81 1.98
C PHE A 79 -9.37 14.60 0.74
N PHE A 80 -10.70 14.64 0.90
CA PHE A 80 -11.68 14.54 -0.19
C PHE A 80 -11.96 15.89 -0.87
N ASN A 81 -11.44 17.03 -0.38
CA ASN A 81 -11.55 18.32 -1.07
C ASN A 81 -10.53 18.43 -2.22
N THR A 82 -10.74 17.68 -3.30
CA THR A 82 -9.81 17.61 -4.43
C THR A 82 -10.50 17.15 -5.73
N THR A 83 -9.75 16.63 -6.71
CA THR A 83 -10.27 15.99 -7.94
C THR A 83 -10.21 14.46 -7.85
N ASP A 84 -11.04 13.71 -8.58
CA ASP A 84 -11.00 12.23 -8.57
C ASP A 84 -9.61 11.65 -8.90
N ASN A 85 -8.87 12.29 -9.81
CA ASN A 85 -7.51 11.87 -10.16
C ASN A 85 -6.56 12.04 -8.96
N MET A 86 -6.66 13.16 -8.26
CA MET A 86 -5.84 13.42 -7.07
C MET A 86 -6.27 12.55 -5.90
N LEU A 87 -7.57 12.33 -5.70
CA LEU A 87 -8.09 11.41 -4.69
C LEU A 87 -7.52 10.00 -4.88
N ASN A 88 -7.55 9.47 -6.11
CA ASN A 88 -6.99 8.16 -6.40
C ASN A 88 -5.49 8.07 -6.10
N LYS A 89 -4.74 9.15 -6.36
CA LYS A 89 -3.33 9.24 -5.98
C LYS A 89 -3.17 9.28 -4.45
N ARG A 90 -3.80 10.23 -3.77
CA ARG A 90 -3.76 10.39 -2.30
C ARG A 90 -4.10 9.10 -1.56
N ARG A 91 -5.11 8.36 -2.03
CA ARG A 91 -5.51 7.05 -1.50
C ARG A 91 -4.36 6.04 -1.51
N GLY A 92 -3.61 5.97 -2.61
CA GLY A 92 -2.38 5.16 -2.68
C GLY A 92 -1.28 5.68 -1.75
N ASP A 93 -1.02 6.99 -1.82
CA ASP A 93 0.04 7.64 -1.07
C ASP A 93 -0.10 7.46 0.46
N VAL A 94 -1.33 7.44 1.01
CA VAL A 94 -1.56 7.18 2.44
C VAL A 94 -1.20 5.74 2.82
N VAL A 95 -1.57 4.75 1.99
CA VAL A 95 -1.20 3.35 2.25
C VAL A 95 0.31 3.19 2.24
N GLU A 96 0.97 3.80 1.26
CA GLU A 96 2.43 3.81 1.18
C GLU A 96 3.07 4.50 2.39
N TYR A 97 2.54 5.64 2.83
CA TYR A 97 3.00 6.34 4.02
C TYR A 97 2.87 5.50 5.29
N ILE A 98 1.71 4.88 5.50
CA ILE A 98 1.48 4.00 6.66
C ILE A 98 2.47 2.83 6.64
N LEU A 99 2.63 2.14 5.50
CA LEU A 99 3.60 1.06 5.35
C LEU A 99 5.03 1.53 5.59
N GLU A 100 5.38 2.69 5.06
CA GLU A 100 6.69 3.31 5.27
C GLU A 100 7.01 3.50 6.76
N LYS A 101 6.01 3.68 7.64
CA LYS A 101 6.22 3.79 9.09
C LYS A 101 6.26 2.46 9.82
N ILE A 102 5.39 1.50 9.45
CA ILE A 102 5.18 0.27 10.25
C ILE A 102 6.00 -0.94 9.80
N THR A 103 6.74 -0.83 8.70
CA THR A 103 7.60 -1.89 8.15
C THR A 103 9.06 -1.72 8.60
N PRO A 104 9.91 -2.78 8.60
CA PRO A 104 9.71 -4.12 8.02
C PRO A 104 8.72 -5.02 8.76
N ARG A 105 8.18 -6.03 8.07
CA ARG A 105 7.39 -7.10 8.71
C ARG A 105 8.30 -8.07 9.46
N LYS A 106 9.40 -8.46 8.81
CA LYS A 106 10.46 -9.26 9.43
C LYS A 106 11.17 -8.41 10.45
N ARG A 107 11.13 -8.84 11.72
CA ARG A 107 11.93 -8.22 12.77
C ARG A 107 13.40 -8.43 12.44
N THR A 108 14.14 -7.34 12.36
CA THR A 108 15.60 -7.34 12.23
C THR A 108 16.20 -6.52 13.36
N SER A 109 17.29 -7.01 13.93
CA SER A 109 18.12 -6.27 14.88
C SER A 109 19.17 -5.40 14.19
N SER A 110 19.35 -5.60 12.88
CA SER A 110 20.35 -4.91 12.07
C SER A 110 19.74 -3.66 11.44
N PRO A 111 20.53 -2.60 11.21
CA PRO A 111 20.08 -1.45 10.44
C PRO A 111 19.60 -1.89 9.04
N PHE A 112 18.50 -1.31 8.59
CA PHE A 112 17.96 -1.52 7.26
C PHE A 112 17.81 -0.19 6.53
N ILE A 113 17.83 -0.25 5.21
CA ILE A 113 17.58 0.87 4.32
C ILE A 113 16.14 0.76 3.85
N LYS A 114 15.44 1.90 3.79
CA LYS A 114 14.08 2.02 3.29
C LYS A 114 14.09 2.98 2.11
N GLU A 115 13.54 2.55 0.99
CA GLU A 115 13.47 3.30 -0.26
C GLU A 115 12.03 3.33 -0.75
N THR A 116 11.58 4.50 -1.22
CA THR A 116 10.26 4.68 -1.84
C THR A 116 10.42 5.01 -3.32
N GLU A 117 9.42 4.68 -4.14
CA GLU A 117 9.40 4.93 -5.58
C GLU A 117 10.76 4.62 -6.28
N PHE A 118 11.32 3.43 -6.08
CA PHE A 118 12.69 3.12 -6.52
C PHE A 118 12.74 2.15 -7.69
N TYR A 119 13.89 2.17 -8.36
CA TYR A 119 14.26 1.21 -9.39
C TYR A 119 15.26 0.19 -8.86
N ILE A 120 15.12 -1.04 -9.32
CA ILE A 120 16.04 -2.14 -8.99
C ILE A 120 17.01 -2.35 -10.15
N TYR A 121 18.30 -2.38 -9.83
CA TYR A 121 19.37 -2.68 -10.77
C TYR A 121 20.04 -4.01 -10.40
N TYR A 122 20.33 -4.84 -11.40
CA TYR A 122 21.07 -6.09 -11.26
C TYR A 122 22.27 -6.09 -12.20
N LYS A 123 23.48 -6.25 -11.64
CA LYS A 123 24.75 -6.21 -12.40
C LYS A 123 24.89 -4.94 -13.28
N GLY A 124 24.45 -3.80 -12.75
CA GLY A 124 24.51 -2.51 -13.44
C GLY A 124 23.35 -2.22 -14.40
N TYR A 125 22.48 -3.20 -14.68
CA TYR A 125 21.34 -3.03 -15.57
C TYR A 125 20.05 -2.83 -14.78
N ARG A 126 19.25 -1.84 -15.17
CA ARG A 126 17.91 -1.64 -14.61
C ARG A 126 17.02 -2.83 -14.96
N LEU A 127 16.37 -3.43 -13.97
CA LEU A 127 15.34 -4.45 -14.20
C LEU A 127 14.03 -3.78 -14.64
N GLY A 128 13.32 -4.41 -15.57
CA GLY A 128 12.07 -3.88 -16.13
C GLY A 128 12.25 -2.73 -17.13
N THR A 129 11.14 -2.11 -17.50
CA THR A 129 11.09 -0.97 -18.45
C THR A 129 11.07 0.36 -17.70
N SER A 130 11.25 1.49 -18.41
CA SER A 130 11.36 2.85 -17.84
C SER A 130 10.26 3.25 -16.86
N ASN A 131 9.07 2.63 -16.94
CA ASN A 131 7.89 2.97 -16.14
C ASN A 131 7.58 1.93 -15.04
N HIS A 132 8.49 0.99 -14.78
CA HIS A 132 8.35 0.06 -13.66
C HIS A 132 9.25 0.50 -12.51
N ASP A 133 8.63 0.85 -11.40
CA ASP A 133 9.17 1.13 -10.07
C ASP A 133 8.59 0.14 -9.06
N ILE A 134 9.01 0.24 -7.80
CA ILE A 134 8.39 -0.40 -6.64
C ILE A 134 8.03 0.71 -5.65
N ASP A 135 6.84 0.63 -5.05
CA ASP A 135 6.30 1.69 -4.19
C ASP A 135 7.12 1.83 -2.90
N LEU A 136 7.44 0.70 -2.23
CA LEU A 136 8.27 0.68 -1.01
C LEU A 136 9.18 -0.56 -0.96
N GLY A 137 10.43 -0.37 -0.55
CA GLY A 137 11.45 -1.40 -0.49
C GLY A 137 12.26 -1.29 0.77
N ILE A 138 12.53 -2.44 1.39
CA ILE A 138 13.32 -2.53 2.62
C ILE A 138 14.42 -3.53 2.39
N TYR A 139 15.64 -3.12 2.69
CA TYR A 139 16.82 -3.94 2.47
C TYR A 139 17.74 -3.93 3.68
N CYS A 140 18.15 -5.11 4.13
CA CYS A 140 19.21 -5.25 5.12
C CYS A 140 20.34 -6.09 4.53
N ASP A 141 21.52 -5.48 4.33
CA ASP A 141 22.67 -6.17 3.75
C ASP A 141 23.26 -7.22 4.70
N LYS A 142 23.25 -6.93 6.01
CA LYS A 142 23.82 -7.81 7.03
C LYS A 142 22.99 -9.08 7.21
N ASP A 143 21.68 -8.94 7.26
CA ASP A 143 20.74 -10.06 7.44
C ASP A 143 20.34 -10.69 6.11
N LYS A 144 20.86 -10.17 4.98
CA LYS A 144 20.61 -10.66 3.62
C LYS A 144 19.11 -10.86 3.32
N PHE A 145 18.29 -9.86 3.65
CA PHE A 145 16.87 -9.88 3.28
C PHE A 145 16.41 -8.62 2.53
N VAL A 146 15.35 -8.80 1.74
CA VAL A 146 14.62 -7.73 1.08
C VAL A 146 13.11 -7.95 1.20
N GLU A 147 12.38 -6.88 1.51
CA GLU A 147 10.92 -6.84 1.41
C GLU A 147 10.53 -5.79 0.37
N LEU A 148 9.73 -6.17 -0.62
CA LEU A 148 9.25 -5.29 -1.68
C LEU A 148 7.73 -5.19 -1.60
N TYR A 149 7.21 -3.96 -1.59
CA TYR A 149 5.79 -3.67 -1.41
C TYR A 149 5.27 -2.87 -2.61
N GLU A 150 4.24 -3.42 -3.25
CA GLU A 150 3.48 -2.75 -4.30
C GLU A 150 2.05 -2.53 -3.77
N CYS A 151 1.66 -1.26 -3.62
CA CYS A 151 0.44 -0.84 -2.95
C CYS A 151 -0.69 -0.63 -3.96
N LYS A 152 -1.85 -1.21 -3.67
CA LYS A 152 -3.08 -1.04 -4.45
C LYS A 152 -4.25 -1.03 -3.46
N VAL A 153 -4.90 0.12 -3.28
CA VAL A 153 -6.04 0.22 -2.33
C VAL A 153 -7.09 -0.86 -2.58
N LYS A 154 -7.44 -1.08 -3.85
CA LYS A 154 -8.22 -2.23 -4.31
C LYS A 154 -7.43 -3.03 -5.34
N LEU A 155 -7.22 -4.31 -5.08
CA LEU A 155 -6.69 -5.27 -6.04
C LEU A 155 -7.69 -5.61 -7.12
N GLU A 156 -8.99 -5.44 -6.89
CA GLU A 156 -10.01 -5.59 -7.94
C GLU A 156 -9.59 -4.85 -9.21
N ASN A 157 -9.20 -3.58 -9.09
CA ASN A 157 -8.83 -2.77 -10.24
C ASN A 157 -7.56 -3.26 -10.99
N PHE A 158 -6.73 -4.05 -10.31
CA PHE A 158 -5.43 -4.52 -10.79
C PHE A 158 -5.48 -5.98 -11.29
N LEU A 159 -6.09 -6.89 -10.53
CA LEU A 159 -6.15 -8.33 -10.79
C LEU A 159 -7.50 -8.78 -11.32
N TYR A 160 -8.58 -8.03 -11.05
CA TYR A 160 -9.92 -8.35 -11.54
C TYR A 160 -10.19 -7.61 -12.84
N ASP A 161 -10.08 -8.36 -13.93
CA ASP A 161 -10.79 -8.08 -15.16
C ASP A 161 -10.96 -9.42 -15.89
N ARG A 162 -12.04 -9.55 -16.66
CA ARG A 162 -12.33 -10.78 -17.41
C ARG A 162 -11.06 -11.23 -18.14
N PRO A 163 -10.69 -12.52 -18.09
CA PRO A 163 -9.49 -13.01 -18.78
C PRO A 163 -9.44 -12.46 -20.21
N PRO A 164 -8.31 -11.89 -20.64
CA PRO A 164 -7.00 -11.84 -19.95
C PRO A 164 -6.82 -10.66 -18.99
N LEU A 165 -5.89 -10.79 -18.02
CA LEU A 165 -5.40 -9.68 -17.19
C LEU A 165 -5.05 -8.44 -18.04
N LYS A 166 -5.41 -7.24 -17.54
CA LYS A 166 -5.06 -5.95 -18.16
C LYS A 166 -3.56 -5.88 -18.48
N ARG A 167 -3.21 -5.32 -19.64
CA ARG A 167 -1.81 -5.19 -20.10
C ARG A 167 -0.89 -4.54 -19.06
N LYS A 168 -1.37 -3.49 -18.38
CA LYS A 168 -0.61 -2.78 -17.32
C LYS A 168 -0.28 -3.72 -16.16
N SER A 169 -1.27 -4.47 -15.67
CA SER A 169 -1.11 -5.44 -14.58
C SER A 169 -0.13 -6.56 -14.95
N ARG A 170 -0.30 -7.17 -16.14
CA ARG A 170 0.64 -8.20 -16.62
C ARG A 170 2.08 -7.70 -16.71
N ARG A 171 2.28 -6.46 -17.17
CA ARG A 171 3.62 -5.85 -17.26
C ARG A 171 4.25 -5.67 -15.88
N LYS A 172 3.49 -5.17 -14.90
CA LYS A 172 3.96 -4.99 -13.53
C LYS A 172 4.23 -6.34 -12.84
N LEU A 173 3.32 -7.31 -12.95
CA LEU A 173 3.52 -8.67 -12.42
C LEU A 173 4.71 -9.38 -13.07
N GLY A 174 4.89 -9.22 -14.38
CA GLY A 174 6.06 -9.72 -15.10
C GLY A 174 7.36 -9.11 -14.59
N TYR A 175 7.36 -7.81 -14.29
CA TYR A 175 8.49 -7.14 -13.66
C TYR A 175 8.78 -7.68 -12.25
N LEU A 176 7.77 -7.80 -11.38
CA LEU A 176 7.92 -8.37 -10.04
C LEU A 176 8.46 -9.81 -10.08
N LYS A 177 7.98 -10.62 -11.04
CA LYS A 177 8.49 -11.97 -11.31
C LYS A 177 9.95 -11.98 -11.76
N GLU A 178 10.35 -11.04 -12.63
CA GLU A 178 11.73 -10.89 -13.03
C GLU A 178 12.62 -10.53 -11.83
N VAL A 179 12.20 -9.54 -11.04
CA VAL A 179 12.89 -9.13 -9.80
C VAL A 179 13.07 -10.33 -8.88
N TYR A 180 12.00 -11.07 -8.58
CA TYR A 180 12.06 -12.27 -7.76
C TYR A 180 13.10 -13.28 -8.27
N ARG A 181 13.12 -13.54 -9.59
CA ARG A 181 14.05 -14.49 -10.20
C ARG A 181 15.51 -14.03 -10.21
N ARG A 182 15.79 -12.73 -10.12
CA ARG A 182 17.15 -12.17 -10.16
C ARG A 182 17.78 -12.05 -8.77
N ILE A 183 16.95 -11.92 -7.73
CA ILE A 183 17.38 -11.76 -6.34
C ILE A 183 17.41 -13.14 -5.65
N GLN A 184 18.20 -14.10 -6.15
CA GLN A 184 18.17 -15.47 -5.63
C GLN A 184 18.95 -15.67 -4.32
N ASP A 185 20.03 -14.92 -4.12
CA ASP A 185 20.97 -15.09 -3.01
C ASP A 185 20.60 -14.32 -1.73
N ILE A 186 19.38 -13.78 -1.67
CA ILE A 186 18.86 -12.94 -0.60
C ILE A 186 17.46 -13.47 -0.27
N ASP A 187 17.15 -13.57 1.03
CA ASP A 187 15.80 -13.86 1.49
C ASP A 187 14.86 -12.74 1.04
N LYS A 188 13.80 -13.08 0.32
CA LYS A 188 12.99 -12.09 -0.38
C LYS A 188 11.51 -12.34 -0.18
N ASP A 189 10.81 -11.27 0.14
CA ASP A 189 9.36 -11.25 0.06
C ASP A 189 8.92 -10.14 -0.90
N ILE A 190 7.97 -10.47 -1.76
CA ILE A 190 7.32 -9.49 -2.64
C ILE A 190 5.84 -9.50 -2.32
N TYR A 191 5.32 -8.34 -1.96
CA TYR A 191 3.97 -8.16 -1.49
C TYR A 191 3.17 -7.26 -2.43
N LEU A 192 1.97 -7.69 -2.80
CA LEU A 192 0.89 -6.80 -3.22
C LEU A 192 0.11 -6.41 -1.96
N VAL A 193 0.06 -5.13 -1.63
CA VAL A 193 -0.61 -4.64 -0.42
C VAL A 193 -1.93 -3.97 -0.79
N CYS A 194 -2.98 -4.27 -0.03
CA CYS A 194 -4.31 -3.70 -0.25
C CYS A 194 -5.12 -3.54 1.02
N LEU A 195 -6.22 -2.80 0.93
CA LEU A 195 -7.14 -2.55 2.04
C LEU A 195 -8.38 -3.47 1.99
N GLU A 196 -8.40 -4.46 1.10
CA GLU A 196 -9.49 -5.44 0.97
C GLU A 196 -9.28 -6.63 1.92
N GLU A 197 -10.38 -7.24 2.38
CA GLU A 197 -10.38 -8.39 3.30
C GLU A 197 -10.47 -9.73 2.57
N ASN A 198 -11.40 -9.85 1.61
CA ASN A 198 -11.58 -11.07 0.84
C ASN A 198 -10.63 -11.09 -0.36
N LEU A 199 -9.62 -11.96 -0.28
CA LEU A 199 -8.52 -12.01 -1.24
C LEU A 199 -8.35 -13.37 -1.93
N GLU A 200 -9.21 -14.35 -1.65
CA GLU A 200 -9.07 -15.72 -2.16
C GLU A 200 -8.98 -15.74 -3.69
N LEU A 201 -9.93 -15.06 -4.35
CA LEU A 201 -9.96 -14.92 -5.81
C LEU A 201 -8.67 -14.29 -6.38
N TYR A 202 -8.07 -13.33 -5.67
CA TYR A 202 -6.84 -12.67 -6.12
C TYR A 202 -5.63 -13.60 -5.98
N ARG A 203 -5.57 -14.41 -4.92
CA ARG A 203 -4.54 -15.44 -4.74
C ARG A 203 -4.63 -16.49 -5.84
N ASP A 204 -5.83 -16.99 -6.11
CA ASP A 204 -6.08 -17.94 -7.21
C ASP A 204 -5.70 -17.35 -8.57
N THR A 205 -5.99 -16.06 -8.76
CA THR A 205 -5.60 -15.35 -10.00
C THR A 205 -4.08 -15.29 -10.12
N LEU A 206 -3.35 -14.93 -9.05
CA LEU A 206 -1.89 -14.92 -9.09
C LEU A 206 -1.34 -16.31 -9.39
N ASP A 207 -1.85 -17.36 -8.75
CA ASP A 207 -1.40 -18.73 -8.98
C ASP A 207 -1.67 -19.20 -10.42
N LYS A 208 -2.90 -19.03 -10.91
CA LYS A 208 -3.32 -19.36 -12.28
C LYS A 208 -2.43 -18.73 -13.35
N TYR A 209 -1.94 -17.51 -13.12
CA TYR A 209 -1.06 -16.80 -14.06
C TYR A 209 0.45 -16.97 -13.75
N GLY A 210 0.82 -17.85 -12.82
CA GLY A 210 2.20 -18.19 -12.50
C GLY A 210 2.94 -17.10 -11.73
N TYR A 211 2.23 -16.40 -10.85
CA TYR A 211 2.70 -15.32 -9.97
C TYR A 211 2.56 -15.65 -8.48
N ALA A 212 2.44 -16.94 -8.12
CA ALA A 212 2.27 -17.40 -6.73
C ALA A 212 3.41 -17.01 -5.75
N MET A 213 4.56 -16.60 -6.26
CA MET A 213 5.67 -16.08 -5.44
C MET A 213 5.40 -14.67 -4.87
N ILE A 214 4.38 -13.97 -5.37
CA ILE A 214 3.95 -12.67 -4.87
C ILE A 214 2.85 -12.90 -3.84
N SER A 215 3.15 -12.55 -2.59
CA SER A 215 2.18 -12.64 -1.50
C SER A 215 1.23 -11.44 -1.53
N ILE A 216 0.01 -11.62 -1.02
CA ILE A 216 -0.93 -10.50 -0.83
C ILE A 216 -1.01 -10.17 0.65
N LEU A 217 -0.76 -8.91 1.01
CA LEU A 217 -1.04 -8.37 2.34
C LEU A 217 -2.40 -7.67 2.33
N SER A 218 -3.28 -8.17 3.21
CA SER A 218 -4.62 -7.67 3.43
C SER A 218 -4.63 -6.47 4.37
N ARG A 219 -5.80 -5.85 4.50
CA ARG A 219 -6.13 -4.94 5.60
C ARG A 219 -5.72 -5.50 6.97
N ASN A 220 -6.05 -6.75 7.26
CA ASN A 220 -5.76 -7.38 8.56
C ASN A 220 -4.25 -7.53 8.79
N ASP A 221 -3.47 -7.78 7.73
CA ASP A 221 -2.02 -7.84 7.84
C ASP A 221 -1.43 -6.47 8.20
N ILE A 222 -1.94 -5.41 7.59
CA ILE A 222 -1.53 -4.02 7.88
C ILE A 222 -1.95 -3.62 9.28
N GLU A 223 -3.20 -3.91 9.69
CA GLU A 223 -3.71 -3.62 11.02
C GLU A 223 -2.83 -4.27 12.11
N ASN A 224 -2.44 -5.53 11.90
CA ASN A 224 -1.54 -6.24 12.80
C ASN A 224 -0.15 -5.60 12.92
N LEU A 225 0.32 -4.90 11.88
CA LEU A 225 1.56 -4.14 11.93
C LEU A 225 1.37 -2.79 12.63
N VAL A 226 0.27 -2.08 12.33
CA VAL A 226 -0.11 -0.84 13.02
C VAL A 226 -0.24 -1.08 14.53
N LYS A 227 -0.82 -2.20 14.96
CA LYS A 227 -0.93 -2.58 16.37
C LYS A 227 0.44 -2.71 17.07
N ARG A 228 1.49 -3.12 16.35
CA ARG A 228 2.86 -3.29 16.89
C ARG A 228 3.67 -2.00 16.97
N PHE A 229 3.36 -1.02 16.13
CA PHE A 229 4.03 0.28 16.06
C PHE A 229 3.69 1.14 17.27
#